data_AF-A0A8I1UFR3-F1
#
_entry.id   AF-A0A8I1UFR3-F1
#
_cell.length_a   1.000
_cell.length_b   1.000
_cell.length_c   1.000
_cell.angle_alpha   90.00
_cell.angle_beta   90.00
_cell.angle_gamma   90.00
#
_symmetry.space_group_name_H-M   'P 1'
#
loop_
_entity.id
_entity.type
_entity.pdbx_description
1 polymer ?
#
loop_
_entity_poly.entity_id
_entity_poly.type
_entity_poly.pdbx_seq_one_letter_code
_entity_poly.pdbx_strand_id
1 'polypeptide(L)'
;MTTSPIHPAATPHLPSFITPPGETDILLMVAIATVIGAVLAVGLLFLRLHTLPERMAHKAHKLQLEIVAVLGLLALFTHIHLFWVAGLLLALIEVPDVFGTLRRMAGSLEKLAGLAPGEGARDPEPDVAEAKGEQDGEPGHA
;
A
#
# COMPACT_ATOMS: atom_id res chain seq x y z
N MET A 1 -15.30 67.85 3.35
CA MET A 1 -15.86 66.56 3.79
C MET A 1 -17.34 66.75 4.07
N THR A 2 -18.19 66.44 3.11
CA THR A 2 -19.65 66.47 3.27
C THR A 2 -20.07 65.15 3.90
N THR A 3 -20.56 65.20 5.15
CA THR A 3 -21.14 64.04 5.82
C THR A 3 -22.50 63.76 5.17
N SER A 4 -22.60 62.73 4.34
CA SER A 4 -23.90 62.30 3.81
C SER A 4 -24.81 61.93 4.97
N PRO A 5 -26.01 62.53 5.07
CA PRO A 5 -26.93 62.22 6.15
C PRO A 5 -27.34 60.76 6.06
N ILE A 6 -27.16 60.04 7.17
CA ILE A 6 -27.54 58.64 7.30
C ILE A 6 -29.06 58.56 7.09
N HIS A 7 -29.51 57.62 6.26
CA HIS A 7 -30.93 57.47 5.92
C HIS A 7 -31.78 57.32 7.21
N PRO A 8 -32.91 58.04 7.36
CA PRO A 8 -33.68 58.06 8.62
C PRO A 8 -34.27 56.70 9.04
N ALA A 9 -34.33 55.72 8.12
CA ALA A 9 -34.67 54.34 8.44
C ALA A 9 -33.48 53.45 8.83
N ALA A 10 -32.26 53.98 8.88
CA ALA A 10 -31.08 53.22 9.29
C ALA A 10 -31.06 53.06 10.81
N THR A 11 -30.92 51.81 11.26
CA THR A 11 -30.77 51.49 12.68
C THR A 11 -29.48 52.11 13.25
N PRO A 12 -29.52 52.76 14.43
CA PRO A 12 -28.36 53.45 15.01
C PRO A 12 -27.21 52.54 15.46
N HIS A 13 -27.44 51.23 15.52
CA HIS A 13 -26.45 50.25 15.97
C HIS A 13 -26.40 49.09 14.98
N LEU A 14 -25.18 48.68 14.63
CA LEU A 14 -24.94 47.44 13.92
C LEU A 14 -24.75 46.31 14.94
N PRO A 15 -25.18 45.07 14.61
CA PRO A 15 -24.86 43.91 15.42
C PRO A 15 -23.35 43.73 15.58
N SER A 16 -22.91 43.18 16.70
CA SER A 16 -21.48 43.05 17.06
C SER A 16 -20.65 42.18 16.10
N PHE A 17 -21.29 41.40 15.23
CA PHE A 17 -20.65 40.55 14.22
C PHE A 17 -20.50 41.23 12.85
N ILE A 18 -21.00 42.46 12.66
CA ILE A 18 -20.83 43.23 11.42
C ILE A 18 -19.65 44.18 11.60
N THR A 19 -18.63 44.05 10.76
CA THR A 19 -17.44 44.92 10.79
C THR A 19 -17.70 46.23 10.02
N PRO A 20 -17.41 47.40 10.62
CA PRO A 20 -17.48 48.70 9.94
C PRO A 20 -16.46 48.83 8.79
N PRO A 21 -16.72 49.70 7.79
CA PRO A 21 -15.79 49.95 6.71
C PRO A 21 -14.48 50.57 7.22
N GLY A 22 -13.35 49.95 6.89
CA GLY A 22 -12.01 50.39 7.30
C GLY A 22 -11.47 49.72 8.57
N GLU A 23 -12.26 48.86 9.22
CA GLU A 23 -11.83 48.05 10.37
C GLU A 23 -11.53 46.60 9.96
N THR A 24 -10.76 45.89 10.79
CA THR A 24 -10.41 44.48 10.57
C THR A 24 -11.58 43.58 10.97
N ASP A 25 -12.02 42.74 10.03
CA ASP A 25 -13.07 41.75 10.30
C ASP A 25 -12.50 40.58 11.13
N ILE A 26 -12.80 40.61 12.42
CA ILE A 26 -12.34 39.60 13.39
C ILE A 26 -12.93 38.22 13.07
N LEU A 27 -14.20 38.16 12.65
CA LEU A 27 -14.84 36.88 12.32
C LEU A 27 -14.25 36.27 11.06
N LEU A 28 -13.94 37.10 10.06
CA LEU A 28 -13.21 36.67 8.88
C LEU A 28 -11.82 36.14 9.27
N MET A 29 -11.08 36.82 10.14
CA MET A 29 -9.76 36.36 10.57
C MET A 29 -9.83 35.03 11.33
N VAL A 30 -10.82 34.86 12.22
CA VAL A 30 -11.06 33.59 12.93
C VAL A 30 -11.45 32.49 11.94
N ALA A 31 -12.30 32.79 10.96
CA ALA A 31 -12.71 31.83 9.93
C ALA A 31 -11.49 31.39 9.10
N ILE A 32 -10.64 32.31 8.66
CA ILE A 32 -9.40 32.02 7.94
C ILE A 32 -8.49 31.12 8.77
N ALA A 33 -8.24 31.49 10.03
CA ALA A 33 -7.42 30.69 10.93
C ALA A 33 -8.00 29.28 11.15
N THR A 34 -9.32 29.18 11.28
CA THR A 34 -10.04 27.91 11.45
C THR A 34 -9.92 27.05 10.20
N VAL A 35 -10.09 27.62 9.00
CA VAL A 35 -9.97 26.90 7.73
C VAL A 35 -8.53 26.40 7.55
N ILE A 36 -7.53 27.25 7.79
CA ILE A 36 -6.12 26.85 7.72
C ILE A 36 -5.83 25.73 8.72
N GLY A 37 -6.26 25.88 9.97
CA GLY A 37 -6.09 24.87 11.02
C GLY A 37 -6.78 23.55 10.67
N ALA A 38 -8.01 23.59 10.14
CA ALA A 38 -8.75 22.42 9.72
C ALA A 38 -8.08 21.70 8.54
N VAL A 39 -7.61 22.43 7.53
CA VAL A 39 -6.89 21.86 6.38
C VAL A 39 -5.60 21.19 6.84
N LEU A 40 -4.82 21.84 7.71
CA LEU A 40 -3.60 21.27 8.25
C LEU A 40 -3.88 20.04 9.12
N ALA A 41 -4.89 20.10 9.99
CA ALA A 41 -5.27 18.98 10.85
C ALA A 41 -5.74 17.77 10.03
N VAL A 42 -6.63 17.98 9.06
CA VAL A 42 -7.12 16.93 8.16
C VAL A 42 -6.00 16.41 7.28
N GLY A 43 -5.15 17.27 6.75
CA GLY A 43 -3.97 16.88 5.95
C GLY A 43 -2.99 16.02 6.74
N LEU A 44 -2.70 16.41 7.99
CA LEU A 44 -1.81 15.64 8.87
C LEU A 44 -2.44 14.30 9.28
N LEU A 45 -3.75 14.29 9.55
CA LEU A 45 -4.51 13.08 9.80
C LEU A 45 -4.49 12.15 8.58
N PHE A 46 -4.67 12.69 7.38
CA PHE A 46 -4.64 11.94 6.13
C PHE A 46 -3.27 11.27 5.92
N LEU A 47 -2.18 12.02 6.06
CA LEU A 47 -0.82 11.49 5.95
C LEU A 47 -0.54 10.44 7.04
N ARG A 48 -1.04 10.66 8.26
CA ARG A 48 -0.92 9.70 9.36
C ARG A 48 -1.71 8.42 9.14
N LEU A 49 -2.94 8.51 8.66
CA LEU A 49 -3.77 7.35 8.33
C LEU A 49 -3.17 6.54 7.18
N HIS A 50 -2.54 7.19 6.19
CA HIS A 50 -1.89 6.50 5.07
C HIS A 50 -0.58 5.79 5.45
N THR A 51 0.04 6.18 6.56
CA THR A 51 1.26 5.56 7.10
C THR A 51 0.97 4.48 8.17
N LEU A 52 -0.28 4.35 8.62
CA LEU A 52 -0.70 3.28 9.52
C LEU A 52 -0.52 1.86 8.94
N PRO A 53 -0.86 1.58 7.67
CA PRO A 53 -0.65 0.26 7.07
C PRO A 53 0.81 -0.20 7.18
N GLU A 54 1.76 0.72 6.93
CA GLU A 54 3.21 0.47 7.08
C GLU A 54 3.58 0.11 8.53
N ARG A 55 3.10 0.88 9.52
CA ARG A 55 3.41 0.68 10.93
C ARG A 55 2.76 -0.56 11.54
N MET A 56 1.57 -0.96 11.11
CA MET A 56 0.85 -2.12 11.66
C MET A 56 1.41 -3.45 11.14
N ALA A 57 1.92 -3.47 9.90
CA ALA A 57 2.54 -4.65 9.31
C ALA A 57 3.92 -5.01 9.92
N HIS A 58 4.47 -4.22 10.85
CA HIS A 58 5.73 -4.52 11.53
C HIS A 58 5.69 -5.78 12.42
N LYS A 59 4.50 -6.30 12.75
CA LYS A 59 4.34 -7.60 13.42
C LYS A 59 4.24 -8.78 12.44
N ALA A 60 4.19 -8.51 11.13
CA ALA A 60 3.93 -9.49 10.08
C ALA A 60 5.17 -9.77 9.19
N HIS A 61 5.07 -10.77 8.33
CA HIS A 61 6.16 -11.29 7.49
C HIS A 61 6.71 -10.23 6.50
N LYS A 62 8.00 -10.32 6.16
CA LYS A 62 8.76 -9.33 5.34
C LYS A 62 8.10 -8.98 4.00
N LEU A 63 7.40 -9.94 3.38
CA LEU A 63 6.72 -9.81 2.08
C LEU A 63 5.36 -9.10 2.20
N GLN A 64 4.65 -9.28 3.32
CA GLN A 64 3.39 -8.60 3.59
C GLN A 64 3.60 -7.09 3.77
N LEU A 65 4.72 -6.68 4.38
CA LEU A 65 5.11 -5.28 4.50
C LEU A 65 5.28 -4.61 3.14
N GLU A 66 6.00 -5.26 2.21
CA GLU A 66 6.28 -4.71 0.88
C GLU A 66 4.98 -4.50 0.08
N ILE A 67 4.07 -5.49 0.10
CA ILE A 67 2.77 -5.38 -0.58
C ILE A 67 1.91 -4.27 0.03
N VAL A 68 1.82 -4.21 1.36
CA VAL A 68 1.02 -3.18 2.06
C VAL A 68 1.57 -1.77 1.79
N ALA A 69 2.90 -1.60 1.77
CA ALA A 69 3.55 -0.33 1.46
C ALA A 69 3.28 0.13 0.01
N VAL A 70 3.36 -0.78 -0.96
CA VAL A 70 3.06 -0.49 -2.37
C VAL A 70 1.58 -0.11 -2.55
N LEU A 71 0.66 -0.80 -1.87
CA LEU A 71 -0.78 -0.45 -1.90
C LEU A 71 -1.04 0.95 -1.32
N GLY A 72 -0.37 1.32 -0.23
CA GLY A 72 -0.45 2.66 0.35
C GLY A 72 0.10 3.75 -0.59
N LEU A 73 1.23 3.47 -1.25
CA LEU A 73 1.82 4.38 -2.25
C LEU A 73 0.90 4.54 -3.48
N LEU A 74 0.30 3.45 -3.97
CA LEU A 74 -0.68 3.48 -5.05
C LEU A 74 -1.93 4.27 -4.67
N ALA A 75 -2.43 4.11 -3.44
CA ALA A 75 -3.57 4.90 -2.94
C ALA A 75 -3.28 6.40 -2.97
N LEU A 76 -2.05 6.81 -2.60
CA LEU A 76 -1.63 8.21 -2.60
C LEU A 76 -1.44 8.77 -4.02
N PHE A 77 -0.80 7.99 -4.90
CA PHE A 77 -0.55 8.39 -6.29
C PHE A 77 -1.84 8.51 -7.10
N THR A 78 -2.77 7.56 -6.91
CA THR A 78 -4.02 7.50 -7.69
C THR A 78 -5.19 8.22 -7.01
N HIS A 79 -5.08 8.53 -5.73
CA HIS A 79 -6.18 9.05 -4.91
C HIS A 79 -7.37 8.08 -4.76
N ILE A 80 -7.16 6.79 -5.02
CA ILE A 80 -8.18 5.73 -4.88
C ILE A 80 -8.12 5.14 -3.48
N HIS A 81 -9.14 5.45 -2.67
CA HIS A 81 -9.26 5.02 -1.28
C HIS A 81 -9.37 3.50 -1.12
N LEU A 82 -9.81 2.78 -2.17
CA LEU A 82 -9.92 1.33 -2.17
C LEU A 82 -8.57 0.66 -1.89
N PHE A 83 -7.47 1.17 -2.44
CA PHE A 83 -6.14 0.61 -2.22
C PHE A 83 -5.66 0.79 -0.78
N TRP A 84 -5.99 1.92 -0.15
CA TRP A 84 -5.70 2.14 1.27
C TRP A 84 -6.52 1.22 2.18
N VAL A 85 -7.83 1.08 1.91
CA VAL A 85 -8.71 0.16 2.67
C VAL A 85 -8.24 -1.29 2.50
N ALA A 86 -7.89 -1.69 1.27
CA ALA A 86 -7.35 -3.02 0.99
C ALA A 86 -6.01 -3.25 1.73
N GLY A 87 -5.11 -2.27 1.74
CA GLY A 87 -3.85 -2.34 2.49
C GLY A 87 -4.06 -2.47 4.00
N LEU A 88 -5.05 -1.75 4.56
CA LEU A 88 -5.40 -1.85 5.98
C LEU A 88 -6.02 -3.22 6.33
N LEU A 89 -6.95 -3.71 5.50
CA LEU A 89 -7.51 -5.05 5.64
C LEU A 89 -6.44 -6.14 5.56
N LEU A 90 -5.52 -6.01 4.60
CA LEU A 90 -4.39 -6.93 4.43
C LEU A 90 -3.40 -6.85 5.60
N ALA A 91 -3.23 -5.68 6.23
CA ALA A 91 -2.37 -5.52 7.41
C ALA A 91 -3.02 -6.06 8.69
N LEU A 92 -4.36 -6.07 8.77
CA LEU A 92 -5.11 -6.58 9.92
C LEU A 92 -5.21 -8.11 9.93
N ILE A 93 -5.22 -8.73 8.75
CA ILE A 93 -5.20 -10.18 8.60
C ILE A 93 -3.74 -10.63 8.46
N GLU A 94 -3.25 -11.44 9.39
CA GLU A 94 -1.94 -12.08 9.25
C GLU A 94 -2.02 -13.11 8.11
N VAL A 95 -1.29 -12.87 7.02
CA VAL A 95 -1.22 -13.85 5.92
C VAL A 95 -0.24 -14.95 6.36
N PRO A 96 -0.69 -16.21 6.49
CA PRO A 96 0.20 -17.30 6.90
C PRO A 96 1.31 -17.52 5.86
N ASP A 97 2.49 -17.96 6.31
CA ASP A 97 3.61 -18.32 5.43
C ASP A 97 3.35 -19.65 4.68
N VAL A 98 2.48 -19.56 3.67
CA VAL A 98 2.10 -20.69 2.82
C VAL A 98 3.28 -21.21 2.00
N PHE A 99 4.17 -20.32 1.55
CA PHE A 99 5.33 -20.68 0.73
C PHE A 99 6.41 -21.41 1.53
N GLY A 100 6.70 -20.98 2.77
CA GLY A 100 7.59 -21.71 3.66
C GLY A 100 7.06 -23.11 4.01
N THR A 101 5.73 -23.23 4.17
CA THR A 101 5.08 -24.53 4.38
C THR A 101 5.24 -25.45 3.16
N LEU A 102 4.98 -24.94 1.95
CA LEU A 102 5.17 -25.70 0.71
C LEU A 102 6.63 -26.12 0.48
N ARG A 103 7.58 -25.23 0.79
CA ARG A 103 9.01 -25.53 0.66
C ARG A 103 9.48 -26.62 1.63
N ARG A 104 8.91 -26.68 2.83
CA ARG A 104 9.13 -27.78 3.78
C ARG A 104 8.56 -29.11 3.27
N MET A 105 7.39 -29.09 2.63
CA MET A 105 6.81 -30.29 2.01
C MET A 105 7.67 -30.78 0.85
N ALA A 106 8.11 -29.87 -0.05
CA ALA A 106 9.00 -30.20 -1.15
C ALA A 106 10.32 -30.83 -0.65
N GLY A 107 10.97 -30.22 0.35
CA GLY A 107 12.20 -30.80 0.92
C GLY A 107 11.97 -32.15 1.63
N SER A 108 10.79 -32.38 2.20
CA SER A 108 10.43 -33.68 2.78
C SER A 108 10.21 -34.74 1.69
N LEU A 109 9.64 -34.36 0.54
CA LEU A 109 9.42 -35.23 -0.61
C LEU A 109 10.74 -35.56 -1.33
N GLU A 110 11.63 -34.60 -1.50
CA GLU A 110 12.99 -34.82 -2.02
C GLU A 110 13.76 -35.81 -1.15
N LYS A 111 13.69 -35.65 0.17
CA LYS A 111 14.30 -36.59 1.12
C LYS A 111 13.70 -37.99 1.04
N LEU A 112 12.40 -38.11 0.77
CA LEU A 112 11.73 -39.40 0.55
C LEU A 112 12.15 -40.05 -0.78
N ALA A 113 12.37 -39.23 -1.81
CA ALA A 113 12.82 -39.65 -3.14
C ALA A 113 14.33 -39.92 -3.21
N GLY A 114 15.08 -39.72 -2.11
CA GLY A 114 16.54 -39.86 -2.10
C GLY A 114 17.28 -38.77 -2.88
N LEU A 115 16.59 -37.68 -3.24
CA LEU A 115 17.13 -36.54 -3.96
C LEU A 115 17.79 -35.55 -2.99
N ALA A 116 18.84 -34.88 -3.46
CA ALA A 116 19.43 -33.78 -2.70
C ALA A 116 18.42 -32.61 -2.57
N PRO A 117 18.49 -31.77 -1.51
CA PRO A 117 17.59 -30.63 -1.35
C PRO A 117 17.67 -29.65 -2.54
N GLY A 118 16.54 -29.38 -3.20
CA GLY A 118 16.43 -28.53 -4.39
C GLY A 118 16.69 -29.24 -5.72
N GLU A 119 17.01 -30.53 -5.72
CA GLU A 119 17.24 -31.33 -6.94
C GLU A 119 15.93 -31.69 -7.65
N GLY A 120 14.80 -31.76 -6.92
CA GLY A 120 13.49 -32.12 -7.49
C GLY A 120 12.85 -31.03 -8.34
N ALA A 121 13.40 -29.81 -8.32
CA ALA A 121 12.98 -28.68 -9.14
C ALA A 121 13.82 -28.52 -10.43
N ARG A 122 14.85 -29.34 -10.63
CA ARG A 122 15.58 -29.38 -11.90
C ARG A 122 14.74 -30.17 -12.90
N ASP A 123 14.41 -29.54 -14.04
CA ASP A 123 13.89 -30.30 -15.18
C ASP A 123 14.86 -31.45 -15.47
N PRO A 124 14.37 -32.66 -15.79
CA PRO A 124 15.26 -33.75 -16.17
C PRO A 124 16.05 -33.28 -17.39
N GLU A 125 17.33 -32.98 -17.19
CA GLU A 125 18.27 -32.77 -18.26
C GLU A 125 18.20 -34.03 -19.14
N PRO A 126 17.94 -33.91 -20.45
CA PRO A 126 17.74 -35.08 -21.29
C PRO A 126 19.00 -35.93 -21.21
N ASP A 127 18.83 -37.17 -20.76
CA ASP A 127 19.87 -38.17 -20.61
C ASP A 127 20.58 -38.38 -21.96
N VAL A 128 21.77 -37.78 -22.12
CA VAL A 128 22.62 -37.99 -23.29
C VAL A 128 23.45 -39.25 -23.09
N ALA A 129 22.79 -40.39 -22.93
CA ALA A 129 23.47 -41.68 -22.89
C ALA A 129 22.53 -42.80 -23.35
N GLU A 130 22.50 -43.05 -24.67
CA GLU A 130 22.63 -44.41 -25.25
C GLU A 130 22.48 -44.36 -26.78
N ALA A 131 23.62 -44.13 -27.45
CA ALA A 131 23.83 -44.59 -28.83
C ALA A 131 25.21 -45.27 -28.88
N LYS A 132 25.34 -46.38 -28.17
CA LYS A 132 26.46 -47.29 -28.34
C LYS A 132 25.97 -48.73 -28.22
N GLY A 133 25.51 -49.26 -29.34
CA GLY A 133 25.17 -50.67 -29.52
C GLY A 133 24.89 -50.96 -30.99
N GLU A 134 25.52 -52.01 -31.50
CA GLU A 134 25.11 -52.79 -32.67
C GLU A 134 25.52 -52.37 -34.09
N GLN A 135 26.81 -52.59 -34.41
CA GLN A 135 27.18 -53.30 -35.65
C GLN A 135 28.35 -54.25 -35.34
N ASP A 136 28.01 -55.44 -34.84
CA ASP A 136 28.83 -56.65 -34.99
C ASP A 136 27.88 -57.84 -35.03
N GLY A 137 27.43 -58.20 -36.24
CA GLY A 137 26.62 -59.38 -36.52
C GLY A 137 27.46 -60.49 -37.16
N GLU A 138 27.96 -61.37 -36.31
CA GLU A 138 28.33 -62.80 -36.40
C GLU A 138 28.61 -63.56 -37.74
N PRO A 139 29.35 -64.71 -37.66
CA PRO A 139 29.90 -65.47 -38.78
C PRO A 139 28.91 -66.47 -39.39
N GLY A 140 29.06 -66.72 -40.70
CA GLY A 140 28.32 -67.76 -41.43
C GLY A 140 29.27 -68.69 -42.19
N HIS A 141 29.40 -69.92 -41.70
CA HIS A 141 30.00 -71.05 -42.41
C HIS A 141 29.07 -71.53 -43.54
N ALA A 142 29.61 -71.61 -44.76
CA ALA A 142 29.37 -72.68 -45.75
C ALA A 142 30.42 -72.57 -46.87
#